data_AF-A0A6L3ASN3-F1
#
_entry.id   AF-A0A6L3ASN3-F1
#
_cell.length_a   1.000
_cell.length_b   1.000
_cell.length_c   1.000
_cell.angle_alpha   90.00
_cell.angle_beta   90.00
_cell.angle_gamma   90.00
#
_symmetry.space_group_name_H-M   'P 1'
#
loop_
_entity.id
_entity.type
_entity.pdbx_description
1 polymer ?
#
loop_
_entity_poly.entity_id
_entity_poly.type
_entity_poly.pdbx_seq_one_letter_code
_entity_poly.pdbx_strand_id
1 'polypeptide(L)'
;MVLAALPSMKLSAEEVRQHVASVFPEQAKKLLADRSITVRLVTEPDDRLLFEDLATKVRAISSNLTLVTGGDATVTVTVKKLQWEERRDPERTQPVVYSQGDVNLLAAALLMPRNASYQYDLTTGGVELAYAFEVKATGKGIQPYDNLLRDKVSRSWRSCSNARIQNVFGGVQRADFVANDHMQQTCSGGGVPVSADSLRNNVLDDVVRSIKRIPAIERVASLR
;
A
#
# COMPACT_ATOMS: atom_id res chain seq x y z
N MET A 1 -21.31 -4.15 42.85
CA MET A 1 -21.41 -3.05 41.86
C MET A 1 -20.51 -3.25 40.63
N VAL A 2 -19.33 -3.86 40.72
CA VAL A 2 -18.41 -4.08 39.57
C VAL A 2 -19.03 -4.94 38.44
N LEU A 3 -19.82 -5.95 38.80
CA LEU A 3 -20.48 -6.87 37.87
C LEU A 3 -21.42 -6.21 36.84
N ALA A 4 -22.07 -5.09 37.21
CA ALA A 4 -22.98 -4.37 36.33
C ALA A 4 -22.24 -3.49 35.29
N ALA A 5 -20.96 -3.18 35.52
CA ALA A 5 -20.16 -2.31 34.66
C ALA A 5 -19.29 -3.07 33.63
N LEU A 6 -19.07 -4.37 33.82
CA LEU A 6 -18.27 -5.19 32.90
C LEU A 6 -18.77 -5.18 31.43
N PRO A 7 -20.09 -5.18 31.14
CA PRO A 7 -20.57 -5.15 29.75
C PRO A 7 -20.27 -3.84 29.02
N SER A 8 -20.22 -2.71 29.73
CA SER A 8 -19.98 -1.37 29.15
C SER A 8 -18.50 -1.00 29.06
N MET A 9 -17.61 -1.78 29.65
CA MET A 9 -16.15 -1.57 29.55
C MET A 9 -15.61 -2.05 28.19
N LYS A 10 -14.82 -1.19 27.53
CA LYS A 10 -14.02 -1.53 26.34
C LYS A 10 -12.82 -2.38 26.77
N LEU A 11 -13.05 -3.69 26.84
CA LEU A 11 -12.00 -4.67 27.13
C LEU A 11 -11.90 -5.60 25.94
N SER A 12 -10.67 -5.83 25.50
CA SER A 12 -10.31 -6.85 24.51
C SER A 12 -10.59 -8.25 25.05
N ALA A 13 -10.73 -9.23 24.14
CA ALA A 13 -10.92 -10.63 24.49
C ALA A 13 -9.76 -11.19 25.33
N GLU A 14 -8.55 -10.65 25.15
CA GLU A 14 -7.39 -11.07 25.94
C GLU A 14 -7.46 -10.57 27.39
N GLU A 15 -7.81 -9.31 27.60
CA GLU A 15 -8.02 -8.75 28.94
C GLU A 15 -9.16 -9.43 29.68
N VAL A 16 -10.25 -9.78 28.97
CA VAL A 16 -11.35 -10.56 29.54
C VAL A 16 -10.85 -11.95 29.97
N ARG A 17 -10.00 -12.61 29.18
CA ARG A 17 -9.42 -13.91 29.55
C ARG A 17 -8.45 -13.82 30.73
N GLN A 18 -7.63 -12.78 30.79
CA GLN A 18 -6.58 -12.66 31.83
C GLN A 18 -7.14 -12.16 33.16
N HIS A 19 -8.03 -11.17 33.14
CA HIS A 19 -8.45 -10.45 34.35
C HIS A 19 -9.87 -10.75 34.80
N VAL A 20 -10.78 -11.07 33.88
CA VAL A 20 -12.20 -11.29 34.23
C VAL A 20 -12.49 -12.78 34.43
N ALA A 21 -11.89 -13.66 33.62
CA ALA A 21 -12.18 -15.10 33.70
C ALA A 21 -11.74 -15.75 35.02
N SER A 22 -10.70 -15.22 35.69
CA SER A 22 -10.22 -15.71 36.98
C SER A 22 -11.16 -15.40 38.14
N VAL A 23 -11.87 -14.28 38.06
CA VAL A 23 -12.77 -13.79 39.13
C VAL A 23 -14.24 -14.11 38.82
N PHE A 24 -14.62 -14.08 37.54
CA PHE A 24 -15.99 -14.19 37.04
C PHE A 24 -16.08 -15.06 35.77
N PRO A 25 -15.87 -16.39 35.87
CA PRO A 25 -15.73 -17.28 34.72
C PRO A 25 -16.97 -17.34 33.82
N GLU A 26 -18.16 -17.35 34.40
CA GLU A 26 -19.42 -17.44 33.63
C GLU A 26 -19.76 -16.14 32.89
N GLN A 27 -19.42 -14.97 33.44
CA GLN A 27 -19.58 -13.70 32.72
C GLN A 27 -18.49 -13.52 31.67
N ALA A 28 -17.25 -13.93 31.94
CA ALA A 28 -16.19 -13.91 30.94
C ALA A 28 -16.55 -14.74 29.70
N LYS A 29 -17.16 -15.93 29.89
CA LYS A 29 -17.66 -16.75 28.77
C LYS A 29 -18.71 -16.02 27.92
N LYS A 30 -19.70 -15.37 28.55
CA LYS A 30 -20.72 -14.59 27.83
C LYS A 30 -20.11 -13.40 27.09
N LEU A 31 -19.24 -12.64 27.75
CA LEU A 31 -18.57 -11.50 27.16
C LEU A 31 -17.66 -11.90 25.98
N LEU A 32 -16.95 -13.02 26.09
CA LEU A 32 -16.13 -13.54 24.99
C LEU A 32 -16.99 -14.02 23.82
N ALA A 33 -18.12 -14.68 24.07
CA ALA A 33 -19.05 -15.08 23.02
C ALA A 33 -19.64 -13.88 22.25
N ASP A 34 -19.90 -12.78 22.96
CA ASP A 34 -20.44 -11.56 22.33
C ASP A 34 -19.38 -10.71 21.62
N ARG A 35 -18.12 -10.77 22.11
CA ARG A 35 -17.02 -9.88 21.67
C ARG A 35 -16.03 -10.54 20.72
N SER A 36 -15.95 -11.86 20.68
CA SER A 36 -15.07 -12.60 19.76
C SER A 36 -15.86 -13.19 18.59
N ILE A 37 -15.23 -13.20 17.41
CA ILE A 37 -15.82 -13.82 16.23
C ILE A 37 -14.81 -14.75 15.56
N THR A 38 -15.31 -15.83 14.98
CA THR A 38 -14.53 -16.70 14.10
C THR A 38 -14.79 -16.31 12.65
N VAL A 39 -13.70 -16.07 11.91
CA VAL A 39 -13.76 -15.69 10.50
C VAL A 39 -13.06 -16.75 9.68
N ARG A 40 -13.76 -17.29 8.67
CA ARG A 40 -13.16 -18.14 7.65
C ARG A 40 -12.85 -17.29 6.44
N LEU A 41 -11.58 -17.21 6.05
CA LEU A 41 -11.15 -16.52 4.83
C LEU A 41 -11.03 -17.55 3.69
N VAL A 42 -11.58 -17.24 2.53
CA VAL A 42 -11.51 -18.04 1.31
C VAL A 42 -11.06 -17.13 0.17
N THR A 43 -10.14 -17.60 -0.67
CA THR A 43 -9.71 -16.89 -1.87
C THR A 43 -10.19 -17.63 -3.12
N GLU A 44 -10.66 -16.89 -4.12
CA GLU A 44 -11.09 -17.44 -5.41
C GLU A 44 -10.36 -16.72 -6.58
N PRO A 45 -9.64 -17.44 -7.47
CA PRO A 45 -9.25 -18.85 -7.36
C PRO A 45 -8.41 -19.11 -6.10
N ASP A 46 -8.27 -20.39 -5.73
CA ASP A 46 -7.42 -20.78 -4.59
C ASP A 46 -5.98 -20.32 -4.84
N ASP A 47 -5.52 -19.36 -4.05
CA ASP A 47 -4.23 -18.70 -4.18
C ASP A 47 -3.61 -18.61 -2.79
N ARG A 48 -2.71 -19.56 -2.52
CA ARG A 48 -2.09 -19.71 -1.20
C ARG A 48 -1.32 -18.46 -0.77
N LEU A 49 -0.65 -17.78 -1.69
CA LEU A 49 0.13 -16.58 -1.37
C LEU A 49 -0.80 -15.43 -0.99
N LEU A 50 -1.84 -15.20 -1.81
CA LEU A 50 -2.87 -14.20 -1.51
C LEU A 50 -3.56 -14.49 -0.17
N PHE A 51 -3.88 -15.75 0.11
CA PHE A 51 -4.47 -16.16 1.37
C PHE A 51 -3.55 -15.86 2.56
N GLU A 52 -2.26 -16.24 2.51
CA GLU A 52 -1.31 -16.02 3.60
C GLU A 52 -1.11 -14.51 3.88
N ASP A 53 -1.00 -13.70 2.82
CA ASP A 53 -0.85 -12.24 2.92
C ASP A 53 -2.10 -11.58 3.54
N LEU A 54 -3.29 -11.93 3.04
CA LEU A 54 -4.55 -11.43 3.58
C LEU A 54 -4.80 -11.93 5.00
N ALA A 55 -4.53 -13.20 5.30
CA ALA A 55 -4.72 -13.77 6.63
C ALA A 55 -3.86 -13.04 7.68
N THR A 56 -2.62 -12.72 7.33
CA THR A 56 -1.73 -11.95 8.20
C THR A 56 -2.30 -10.56 8.51
N LYS A 57 -2.76 -9.84 7.47
CA LYS A 57 -3.36 -8.49 7.63
C LYS A 57 -4.72 -8.52 8.34
N VAL A 58 -5.55 -9.53 8.08
CA VAL A 58 -6.87 -9.69 8.73
C VAL A 58 -6.73 -9.98 10.22
N ARG A 59 -5.77 -10.81 10.63
CA ARG A 59 -5.46 -11.03 12.07
C ARG A 59 -5.08 -9.73 12.78
N ALA A 60 -4.41 -8.82 12.08
CA ALA A 60 -4.00 -7.53 12.64
C ALA A 60 -5.15 -6.51 12.81
N ILE A 61 -6.35 -6.79 12.27
CA ILE A 61 -7.52 -5.90 12.45
C ILE A 61 -7.88 -5.79 13.93
N SER A 62 -8.00 -6.92 14.63
CA SER A 62 -8.42 -6.96 16.04
C SER A 62 -7.98 -8.27 16.70
N SER A 63 -7.56 -8.20 17.98
CA SER A 63 -7.29 -9.38 18.82
C SER A 63 -8.56 -10.20 19.13
N ASN A 64 -9.74 -9.65 18.86
CA ASN A 64 -11.03 -10.31 19.04
C ASN A 64 -11.42 -11.20 17.84
N LEU A 65 -10.65 -11.16 16.74
CA LEU A 65 -10.91 -11.92 15.53
C LEU A 65 -10.03 -13.16 15.51
N THR A 66 -10.64 -14.34 15.37
CA THR A 66 -9.91 -15.60 15.19
C THR A 66 -10.14 -16.14 13.78
N LEU A 67 -9.07 -16.34 13.01
CA LEU A 67 -9.16 -16.98 11.70
C LEU A 67 -9.22 -18.49 11.84
N VAL A 68 -10.21 -19.11 11.20
CA VAL A 68 -10.38 -20.58 11.16
C VAL A 68 -10.31 -21.07 9.72
N THR A 69 -9.65 -22.21 9.51
CA THR A 69 -9.49 -22.83 8.18
C THR A 69 -10.60 -23.84 7.84
N GLY A 70 -11.32 -24.34 8.86
CA GLY A 70 -12.44 -25.26 8.70
C GLY A 70 -13.40 -25.22 9.91
N GLY A 71 -14.58 -25.83 9.75
CA GLY A 71 -15.65 -25.85 10.76
C GLY A 71 -16.64 -24.68 10.66
N ASP A 72 -17.49 -24.56 11.69
CA ASP A 72 -18.52 -23.51 11.79
C ASP A 72 -17.88 -22.16 12.15
N ALA A 73 -17.66 -21.32 11.14
CA ALA A 73 -17.25 -19.93 11.33
C ALA A 73 -18.48 -19.01 11.51
N THR A 74 -18.34 -17.96 12.32
CA THR A 74 -19.37 -16.91 12.44
C THR A 74 -19.56 -16.19 11.12
N VAL A 75 -18.45 -15.87 10.44
CA VAL A 75 -18.42 -15.19 9.14
C VAL A 75 -17.52 -15.97 8.19
N THR A 76 -18.00 -16.23 6.99
CA THR A 76 -17.15 -16.65 5.86
C THR A 76 -16.96 -15.45 4.95
N VAL A 77 -15.70 -15.06 4.75
CA VAL A 77 -15.29 -13.97 3.87
C VAL A 77 -14.63 -14.59 2.65
N THR A 78 -15.22 -14.39 1.49
CA THR A 78 -14.68 -14.83 0.20
C THR A 78 -14.10 -13.62 -0.51
N VAL A 79 -12.82 -13.70 -0.85
CA VAL A 79 -12.11 -12.69 -1.65
C VAL A 79 -11.83 -13.28 -3.02
N LYS A 80 -12.56 -12.81 -4.02
CA LYS A 80 -12.41 -13.25 -5.40
C LYS A 80 -11.53 -12.28 -6.18
N LYS A 81 -10.39 -12.77 -6.67
CA LYS A 81 -9.47 -12.05 -7.55
C LYS A 81 -10.02 -12.10 -8.97
N LEU A 82 -10.50 -10.96 -9.46
CA LEU A 82 -11.08 -10.81 -10.80
C LEU A 82 -10.05 -10.30 -11.81
N GLN A 83 -9.21 -9.36 -11.39
CA GLN A 83 -8.15 -8.78 -12.22
C GLN A 83 -6.92 -8.49 -11.36
N TRP A 84 -5.75 -8.81 -11.91
CA TRP A 84 -4.46 -8.47 -11.32
C TRP A 84 -3.42 -8.34 -12.42
N GLU A 85 -3.24 -7.11 -12.90
CA GLU A 85 -2.33 -6.80 -14.01
C GLU A 85 -1.25 -5.84 -13.53
N GLU A 86 -0.03 -6.35 -13.41
CA GLU A 86 1.15 -5.55 -13.12
C GLU A 86 1.87 -5.22 -14.43
N ARG A 87 2.02 -3.92 -14.71
CA ARG A 87 2.81 -3.41 -15.81
C ARG A 87 4.01 -2.65 -15.27
N ARG A 88 5.20 -3.04 -15.72
CA ARG A 88 6.43 -2.32 -15.42
C ARG A 88 6.79 -1.47 -16.63
N ASP A 89 6.90 -0.18 -16.41
CA ASP A 89 7.49 0.72 -17.39
C ASP A 89 9.01 0.60 -17.26
N PRO A 90 9.68 0.03 -18.29
CA PRO A 90 11.10 -0.27 -18.20
C PRO A 90 11.88 1.01 -18.00
N GLU A 91 12.98 0.88 -17.27
CA GLU A 91 13.90 1.99 -17.05
C GLU A 91 14.45 2.47 -18.39
N ARG A 92 14.29 3.77 -18.67
CA ARG A 92 14.79 4.42 -19.87
C ARG A 92 15.66 5.59 -19.45
N THR A 93 16.90 5.58 -19.94
CA THR A 93 17.82 6.70 -19.79
C THR A 93 17.90 7.42 -21.11
N GLN A 94 17.63 8.72 -21.10
CA GLN A 94 17.73 9.58 -22.27
C GLN A 94 18.58 10.82 -21.96
N PRO A 95 19.50 11.21 -22.84
CA PRO A 95 20.25 12.44 -22.67
C PRO A 95 19.34 13.63 -22.98
N VAL A 96 19.31 14.59 -22.08
CA VAL A 96 18.66 15.89 -22.29
C VAL A 96 19.76 16.90 -22.59
N VAL A 97 19.59 17.65 -23.67
CA VAL A 97 20.60 18.60 -24.17
C VAL A 97 20.00 19.99 -24.20
N TYR A 98 20.72 20.95 -23.60
CA TYR A 98 20.43 22.37 -23.68
C TYR A 98 21.50 23.07 -24.51
N SER A 99 21.06 23.93 -25.41
CA SER A 99 21.97 24.87 -26.06
C SER A 99 22.40 25.95 -25.06
N GLN A 100 23.46 26.69 -25.38
CA GLN A 100 23.95 27.77 -24.51
C GLN A 100 22.88 28.83 -24.21
N GLY A 101 21.92 29.05 -25.13
CA GLY A 101 20.82 30.01 -24.93
C GLY A 101 19.69 29.49 -24.03
N ASP A 102 19.59 28.18 -23.83
CA ASP A 102 18.57 27.56 -22.98
C ASP A 102 19.02 27.44 -21.51
N VAL A 103 20.30 27.75 -21.25
CA VAL A 103 20.90 27.77 -19.91
C VAL A 103 20.80 29.17 -19.32
N ASN A 104 20.64 29.26 -18.01
CA ASN A 104 20.66 30.52 -17.26
C ASN A 104 21.84 31.40 -17.71
N LEU A 105 21.55 32.61 -18.21
CA LEU A 105 22.50 33.45 -18.94
C LEU A 105 23.83 33.67 -18.20
N LEU A 106 23.76 33.91 -16.89
CA LEU A 106 24.94 34.12 -16.05
C LEU A 106 25.80 32.86 -15.93
N ALA A 107 25.17 31.70 -15.75
CA ALA A 107 25.87 30.41 -15.69
C ALA A 107 26.44 30.03 -17.06
N ALA A 108 25.70 30.28 -18.13
CA ALA A 108 26.15 30.06 -19.50
C ALA A 108 27.35 30.94 -19.89
N ALA A 109 27.43 32.17 -19.37
CA ALA A 109 28.54 33.08 -19.64
C ALA A 109 29.81 32.76 -18.82
N LEU A 110 29.65 32.30 -17.57
CA LEU A 110 30.76 32.08 -16.65
C LEU A 110 31.32 30.65 -16.69
N LEU A 111 30.47 29.65 -16.94
CA LEU A 111 30.79 28.24 -16.70
C LEU A 111 30.77 27.39 -17.98
N MET A 112 30.30 27.94 -19.11
CA MET A 112 30.23 27.24 -20.39
C MET A 112 31.12 27.90 -21.45
N PRO A 113 32.00 27.14 -22.14
CA PRO A 113 32.68 27.62 -23.34
C PRO A 113 31.69 28.02 -24.43
N ARG A 114 32.10 28.93 -25.32
CA ARG A 114 31.28 29.32 -26.49
C ARG A 114 30.93 28.10 -27.34
N ASN A 115 29.68 28.04 -27.79
CA ASN A 115 29.13 26.96 -28.60
C ASN A 115 29.13 25.58 -27.90
N ALA A 116 29.26 25.52 -26.57
CA ALA A 116 29.10 24.29 -25.83
C ALA A 116 27.61 23.98 -25.57
N SER A 117 27.32 22.69 -25.37
CA SER A 117 26.01 22.21 -24.93
C SER A 117 26.09 21.73 -23.49
N TYR A 118 25.03 21.97 -22.73
CA TYR A 118 24.84 21.36 -21.42
C TYR A 118 24.04 20.08 -21.61
N GLN A 119 24.45 19.00 -20.96
CA GLN A 119 23.81 17.70 -21.04
C GLN A 119 23.61 17.10 -19.65
N TYR A 120 22.54 16.34 -19.47
CA TYR A 120 22.40 15.43 -18.34
C TYR A 120 21.61 14.21 -18.76
N ASP A 121 21.78 13.11 -18.05
CA ASP A 121 21.06 11.88 -18.32
C ASP A 121 19.81 11.84 -17.42
N LEU A 122 18.63 11.80 -18.06
CA LEU A 122 17.35 11.63 -17.39
C LEU A 122 16.95 10.17 -17.45
N THR A 123 16.92 9.52 -16.30
CA THR A 123 16.42 8.15 -16.15
C THR A 123 14.99 8.22 -15.65
N THR A 124 14.07 7.53 -16.33
CA THR A 124 12.68 7.40 -15.90
C THR A 124 12.28 5.93 -15.84
N GLY A 125 11.34 5.63 -14.96
CA GLY A 125 10.75 4.30 -14.86
C GLY A 125 9.44 4.36 -14.08
N GLY A 126 8.73 3.24 -14.04
CA GLY A 126 7.47 3.19 -13.35
C GLY A 126 6.92 1.79 -13.18
N VAL A 127 5.93 1.69 -12.33
CA VAL A 127 5.15 0.49 -12.13
C VAL A 127 3.69 0.88 -11.96
N GLU A 128 2.83 0.08 -12.56
CA GLU A 128 1.41 0.24 -12.59
C GLU A 128 0.76 -1.09 -12.23
N LEU A 129 -0.27 -1.04 -11.40
CA LEU A 129 -1.04 -2.19 -10.98
C LEU A 129 -2.53 -1.87 -11.14
N ALA A 130 -3.17 -2.55 -12.08
CA ALA A 130 -4.62 -2.56 -12.23
C ALA A 130 -5.18 -3.79 -11.49
N TYR A 131 -6.17 -3.57 -10.63
CA TYR A 131 -6.72 -4.64 -9.80
C TYR A 131 -8.25 -4.59 -9.74
N ALA A 132 -8.83 -5.78 -9.60
CA ALA A 132 -10.24 -5.94 -9.25
C ALA A 132 -10.41 -7.12 -8.30
N PHE A 133 -11.02 -6.86 -7.14
CA PHE A 133 -11.38 -7.87 -6.16
C PHE A 133 -12.85 -7.73 -5.79
N GLU A 134 -13.53 -8.86 -5.68
CA GLU A 134 -14.87 -8.93 -5.09
C GLU A 134 -14.75 -9.51 -3.68
N VAL A 135 -15.25 -8.80 -2.69
CA VAL A 135 -15.24 -9.20 -1.28
C VAL A 135 -16.67 -9.51 -0.86
N LYS A 136 -16.95 -10.79 -0.67
CA LYS A 136 -18.25 -11.29 -0.22
C LYS A 136 -18.16 -11.78 1.22
N ALA A 137 -19.21 -11.56 2.00
CA ALA A 137 -19.33 -12.14 3.32
C ALA A 137 -20.70 -12.75 3.55
N THR A 138 -20.71 -13.96 4.09
CA THR A 138 -21.92 -14.69 4.49
C THR A 138 -21.71 -15.30 5.88
N GLY A 139 -22.79 -15.48 6.65
CA GLY A 139 -22.66 -16.03 8.00
C GLY A 139 -24.00 -16.11 8.72
N LYS A 140 -24.01 -16.80 9.87
CA LYS A 140 -25.22 -16.94 10.71
C LYS A 140 -25.57 -15.58 11.32
N GLY A 141 -26.71 -15.01 10.93
CA GLY A 141 -27.22 -13.74 11.47
C GLY A 141 -26.53 -12.49 10.93
N ILE A 142 -25.82 -12.58 9.80
CA ILE A 142 -25.12 -11.46 9.18
C ILE A 142 -25.78 -11.15 7.84
N GLN A 143 -26.04 -9.86 7.58
CA GLN A 143 -26.51 -9.44 6.27
C GLN A 143 -25.46 -9.77 5.21
N PRO A 144 -25.85 -10.33 4.05
CA PRO A 144 -24.92 -10.55 2.95
C PRO A 144 -24.18 -9.25 2.63
N TYR A 145 -22.86 -9.35 2.61
CA TYR A 145 -21.98 -8.25 2.20
C TYR A 145 -21.41 -8.59 0.84
N ASP A 146 -21.43 -7.62 -0.07
CA ASP A 146 -20.81 -7.73 -1.38
C ASP A 146 -20.21 -6.36 -1.73
N ASN A 147 -18.93 -6.35 -2.05
CA ASN A 147 -18.22 -5.14 -2.45
C ASN A 147 -17.22 -5.44 -3.56
N LEU A 148 -17.33 -4.69 -4.66
CA LEU A 148 -16.38 -4.72 -5.75
C LEU A 148 -15.36 -3.60 -5.57
N LEU A 149 -14.12 -3.97 -5.35
CA LEU A 149 -12.96 -3.10 -5.35
C LEU A 149 -12.36 -3.14 -6.74
N ARG A 150 -12.33 -2.01 -7.45
CA ARG A 150 -11.67 -1.90 -8.74
C ARG A 150 -10.96 -0.57 -8.83
N ASP A 151 -9.66 -0.61 -9.04
CA ASP A 151 -8.88 0.62 -9.25
C ASP A 151 -7.58 0.32 -9.98
N LYS A 152 -6.83 1.39 -10.21
CA LYS A 152 -5.53 1.40 -10.87
C LYS A 152 -4.60 2.31 -10.10
N VAL A 153 -3.53 1.73 -9.56
CA VAL A 153 -2.48 2.47 -8.85
C VAL A 153 -1.21 2.49 -9.67
N SER A 154 -0.60 3.66 -9.83
CA SER A 154 0.67 3.81 -10.54
C SER A 154 1.64 4.65 -9.74
N ARG A 155 2.93 4.32 -9.89
CA ARG A 155 4.04 5.12 -9.38
C ARG A 155 5.13 5.18 -10.42
N SER A 156 5.45 6.39 -10.83
CA SER A 156 6.61 6.69 -11.66
C SER A 156 7.72 7.29 -10.81
N TRP A 157 8.95 7.10 -11.26
CA TRP A 157 10.12 7.74 -10.69
C TRP A 157 10.97 8.30 -11.82
N ARG A 158 11.81 9.25 -11.45
CA ARG A 158 12.78 9.89 -12.32
C ARG A 158 14.04 10.18 -11.54
N SER A 159 15.18 10.15 -12.20
CA SER A 159 16.46 10.52 -11.62
C SER A 159 17.28 11.24 -12.67
N CYS A 160 17.99 12.28 -12.26
CA CYS A 160 18.92 13.00 -13.12
C CYS A 160 20.33 12.68 -12.69
N SER A 161 21.19 12.37 -13.65
CA SER A 161 22.59 12.06 -13.39
C SER A 161 23.49 12.65 -14.47
N ASN A 162 24.81 12.58 -14.24
CA ASN A 162 25.83 12.85 -15.25
C ASN A 162 25.68 14.21 -15.96
N ALA A 163 25.43 15.26 -15.17
CA ALA A 163 25.45 16.63 -15.63
C ALA A 163 26.84 17.00 -16.17
N ARG A 164 26.91 17.42 -17.43
CA ARG A 164 28.15 17.67 -18.15
C ARG A 164 27.99 18.75 -19.21
N ILE A 165 29.08 19.42 -19.55
CA ILE A 165 29.17 20.36 -20.66
C ILE A 165 30.03 19.70 -21.74
N GLN A 166 29.51 19.62 -22.96
CA GLN A 166 30.23 19.11 -24.11
C GLN A 166 30.50 20.25 -25.10
N ASN A 167 31.77 20.46 -25.44
CA ASN A 167 32.17 21.45 -26.42
C ASN A 167 32.11 20.90 -27.86
N VAL A 168 32.25 21.80 -28.85
CA VAL A 168 32.23 21.46 -30.29
C VAL A 168 33.37 20.54 -30.74
N PHE A 169 34.45 20.43 -29.96
CA PHE A 169 35.61 19.57 -30.24
C PHE A 169 35.52 18.22 -29.53
N GLY A 170 34.38 17.90 -28.90
CA GLY A 170 34.15 16.63 -28.20
C GLY A 170 34.70 16.56 -26.78
N GLY A 171 35.30 17.65 -26.27
CA GLY A 171 35.72 17.74 -24.87
C GLY A 171 34.53 17.76 -23.92
N VAL A 172 34.59 16.96 -22.87
CA VAL A 172 33.53 16.82 -21.85
C VAL A 172 34.07 17.27 -20.50
N GLN A 173 33.35 18.16 -19.84
CA GLN A 173 33.61 18.57 -18.47
C GLN A 173 32.36 18.36 -17.61
N ARG A 174 32.53 18.01 -16.34
CA ARG A 174 31.41 17.88 -15.41
C ARG A 174 30.77 19.26 -15.17
N ALA A 175 29.45 19.27 -15.00
CA ALA A 175 28.71 20.47 -14.62
C ALA A 175 28.15 20.34 -13.21
N ASP A 176 28.47 21.29 -12.34
CA ASP A 176 28.07 21.29 -10.93
C ASP A 176 26.95 22.29 -10.62
N PHE A 177 26.23 22.76 -11.64
CA PHE A 177 25.12 23.71 -11.51
C PHE A 177 23.88 23.23 -12.27
N VAL A 178 22.71 23.71 -11.87
CA VAL A 178 21.45 23.42 -12.57
C VAL A 178 21.30 24.37 -13.76
N ALA A 179 21.07 23.81 -14.94
CA ALA A 179 21.10 24.56 -16.19
C ALA A 179 20.01 25.66 -16.27
N ASN A 180 18.78 25.32 -15.88
CA ASN A 180 17.60 26.20 -15.92
C ASN A 180 16.47 25.66 -15.02
N ASP A 181 15.37 26.40 -14.93
CA ASP A 181 14.18 26.03 -14.15
C ASP A 181 13.55 24.72 -14.63
N HIS A 182 13.61 24.41 -15.93
CA HIS A 182 13.10 23.16 -16.47
C HIS A 182 13.88 21.95 -15.93
N MET A 183 15.22 22.01 -15.94
CA MET A 183 16.06 20.98 -15.32
C MET A 183 15.75 20.88 -13.84
N GLN A 184 15.61 22.02 -13.15
CA GLN A 184 15.28 22.05 -11.73
C GLN A 184 13.98 21.30 -11.46
N GLN A 185 12.89 21.63 -12.16
CA GLN A 185 11.58 20.98 -12.00
C GLN A 185 11.60 19.49 -12.40
N THR A 186 12.38 19.15 -13.41
CA THR A 186 12.51 17.75 -13.87
C THR A 186 13.23 16.90 -12.83
N CYS A 187 14.27 17.44 -12.20
CA CYS A 187 15.16 16.71 -11.30
C CYS A 187 14.77 16.82 -9.83
N SER A 188 14.03 17.86 -9.42
CA SER A 188 13.64 18.10 -8.01
C SER A 188 12.54 17.17 -7.49
N GLY A 189 11.83 16.48 -8.38
CA GLY A 189 10.77 15.53 -8.04
C GLY A 189 11.15 14.08 -8.31
N GLY A 190 12.46 13.78 -8.32
CA GLY A 190 12.97 12.44 -8.59
C GLY A 190 12.99 11.55 -7.34
N GLY A 191 12.29 10.42 -7.40
CA GLY A 191 12.27 9.42 -6.33
C GLY A 191 13.23 8.26 -6.60
N VAL A 192 13.50 7.47 -5.56
CA VAL A 192 14.17 6.16 -5.67
C VAL A 192 13.31 5.23 -6.52
N PRO A 193 13.91 4.30 -7.29
CA PRO A 193 13.16 3.26 -7.99
C PRO A 193 12.09 2.63 -7.08
N VAL A 194 10.84 2.66 -7.55
CA VAL A 194 9.70 2.18 -6.77
C VAL A 194 9.55 0.69 -6.96
N SER A 195 9.50 -0.07 -5.87
CA SER A 195 9.22 -1.51 -5.93
C SER A 195 7.73 -1.77 -6.19
N ALA A 196 7.45 -2.75 -7.05
CA ALA A 196 6.10 -3.26 -7.27
C ALA A 196 5.44 -3.72 -5.97
N ASP A 197 6.23 -4.30 -5.04
CA ASP A 197 5.73 -4.84 -3.78
C ASP A 197 5.07 -3.79 -2.89
N SER A 198 5.51 -2.53 -2.97
CA SER A 198 4.85 -1.43 -2.27
C SER A 198 3.43 -1.19 -2.77
N LEU A 199 3.20 -1.28 -4.08
CA LEU A 199 1.86 -1.15 -4.66
C LEU A 199 1.00 -2.36 -4.33
N ARG A 200 1.56 -3.57 -4.43
CA ARG A 200 0.86 -4.81 -4.06
C ARG A 200 0.35 -4.74 -2.62
N ASN A 201 1.21 -4.30 -1.69
CA ASN A 201 0.84 -4.14 -0.28
C ASN A 201 -0.29 -3.12 -0.08
N ASN A 202 -0.26 -1.98 -0.78
CA ASN A 202 -1.33 -0.98 -0.69
C ASN A 202 -2.68 -1.56 -1.16
N VAL A 203 -2.68 -2.33 -2.26
CA VAL A 203 -3.89 -2.98 -2.77
C VAL A 203 -4.43 -3.99 -1.76
N LEU A 204 -3.56 -4.80 -1.15
CA LEU A 204 -3.97 -5.73 -0.09
C LEU A 204 -4.54 -4.99 1.12
N ASP A 205 -3.99 -3.84 1.49
CA ASP A 205 -4.54 -3.00 2.56
C ASP A 205 -5.94 -2.47 2.22
N ASP A 206 -6.22 -2.15 0.96
CA ASP A 206 -7.55 -1.75 0.52
C ASP A 206 -8.56 -2.90 0.60
N VAL A 207 -8.15 -4.11 0.21
CA VAL A 207 -8.97 -5.34 0.37
C VAL A 207 -9.27 -5.58 1.85
N VAL A 208 -8.27 -5.50 2.72
CA VAL A 208 -8.42 -5.68 4.17
C VAL A 208 -9.31 -4.57 4.76
N ARG A 209 -9.21 -3.34 4.25
CA ARG A 209 -10.10 -2.24 4.65
C ARG A 209 -11.55 -2.52 4.27
N SER A 210 -11.80 -3.15 3.13
CA SER A 210 -13.14 -3.63 2.76
C SER A 210 -13.62 -4.73 3.70
N ILE A 211 -12.77 -5.71 4.05
CA ILE A 211 -13.10 -6.77 5.03
C ILE A 211 -13.45 -6.15 6.39
N LYS A 212 -12.72 -5.13 6.83
CA LYS A 212 -12.98 -4.42 8.10
C LYS A 212 -14.37 -3.77 8.15
N ARG A 213 -14.93 -3.37 7.00
CA ARG A 213 -16.28 -2.77 6.89
C ARG A 213 -17.41 -3.78 6.94
N ILE A 214 -17.13 -5.08 6.97
CA ILE A 214 -18.15 -6.10 7.17
C ILE A 214 -18.74 -5.89 8.58
N PRO A 215 -20.06 -5.72 8.75
CA PRO A 215 -20.66 -5.25 10.01
C PRO A 215 -20.25 -6.06 11.25
N ALA A 216 -20.17 -7.40 11.12
CA ALA A 216 -19.75 -8.27 12.21
C ALA A 216 -18.28 -8.05 12.63
N ILE A 217 -17.40 -7.79 11.64
CA ILE A 217 -15.97 -7.52 11.84
C ILE A 217 -15.76 -6.11 12.37
N GLU A 218 -16.47 -5.12 11.82
CA GLU A 218 -16.40 -3.72 12.26
C GLU A 218 -16.76 -3.61 13.75
N ARG A 219 -17.85 -4.28 14.16
CA ARG A 219 -18.30 -4.31 15.55
C ARG A 219 -17.19 -4.75 16.49
N VAL A 220 -16.51 -5.88 16.21
CA VAL A 220 -15.43 -6.37 17.09
C VAL A 220 -14.12 -5.60 16.96
N ALA A 221 -13.89 -4.95 15.81
CA ALA A 221 -12.74 -4.09 15.59
C ALA A 221 -12.84 -2.77 16.35
N SER A 222 -14.06 -2.30 16.63
CA SER A 222 -14.33 -1.09 17.41
C SER A 222 -14.13 -1.26 18.92
N LEU A 223 -14.07 -2.50 19.41
CA LEU A 223 -13.92 -2.87 20.82
C LEU A 223 -12.46 -2.83 21.32
N ARG A 224 -11.60 -2.05 20.66
CA ARG A 224 -10.24 -1.76 21.15
C ARG A 224 -10.28 -0.87 22.37
#